data_AF-A0A059EAP9-F1
#
_entry.id   AF-A0A059EAP9-F1
#
_cell.length_a   1.000
_cell.length_b   1.000
_cell.length_c   1.000
_cell.angle_alpha   90.00
_cell.angle_beta   90.00
_cell.angle_gamma   90.00
#
_symmetry.space_group_name_H-M   'P 1'
#
loop_
_entity.id
_entity.type
_entity.pdbx_description
1 polymer ?
#
loop_
_entity_poly.entity_id
_entity_poly.type
_entity_poly.pdbx_seq_one_letter_code
_entity_poly.pdbx_strand_id
1 'polypeptide(L)'
;MHISEIDLDIPETLRPSTLRRLGVKPALDAKIDQAPKLGLTHRAFLPVTMLRLYRRVRPDFIGNRCVFEPSCSRYSELAFRTKPFFTALHLTLRRLHKCKPDQGGTDLSDLEFPE
;
A
#
# COMPACT_ATOMS: atom_id res chain seq x y z
N MET A 1 1.80 23.09 0.59
CA MET A 1 0.84 23.30 -0.50
C MET A 1 0.12 21.98 -0.73
N HIS A 2 -1.08 21.83 -0.15
CA HIS A 2 -1.85 20.58 -0.13
C HIS A 2 -2.77 20.61 -1.36
N ILE A 3 -2.29 20.12 -2.50
CA ILE A 3 -3.07 20.06 -3.75
C ILE A 3 -3.82 18.72 -3.71
N SER A 4 -5.02 18.73 -3.12
CA SER A 4 -5.80 17.51 -2.82
C SER A 4 -6.91 17.22 -3.84
N GLU A 5 -7.06 18.04 -4.88
CA GLU A 5 -8.13 17.90 -5.86
C GLU A 5 -7.60 18.35 -7.21
N ILE A 6 -7.09 17.38 -7.96
CA ILE A 6 -6.86 17.50 -9.38
C ILE A 6 -7.93 16.59 -10.00
N ASP A 7 -9.07 17.17 -10.37
CA ASP A 7 -10.09 16.53 -11.21
C ASP A 7 -9.53 16.38 -12.62
N LEU A 8 -8.64 15.40 -12.78
CA LEU A 8 -8.36 14.85 -14.09
C LEU A 8 -9.44 13.82 -14.38
N ASP A 9 -10.04 13.85 -15.57
CA ASP A 9 -10.89 12.79 -16.16
C ASP A 9 -10.10 11.48 -16.36
N ILE A 10 -9.60 10.90 -15.27
CA ILE A 10 -8.87 9.64 -15.25
C ILE A 10 -9.82 8.57 -14.74
N PRO A 11 -9.91 7.41 -15.42
CA PRO A 11 -10.68 6.28 -14.91
C PRO A 11 -10.19 5.88 -13.52
N GLU A 12 -11.12 5.68 -12.58
CA GLU A 12 -10.85 5.47 -11.15
C GLU A 12 -9.83 4.35 -10.87
N THR A 13 -9.77 3.36 -11.75
CA THR A 13 -8.82 2.24 -11.71
C THR A 13 -7.36 2.66 -11.93
N LEU A 14 -7.11 3.71 -12.73
CA LEU A 14 -5.76 4.20 -13.03
C LEU A 14 -5.29 5.29 -12.07
N ARG A 15 -6.22 5.94 -11.35
CA ARG A 15 -5.94 7.03 -10.40
C ARG A 15 -4.76 6.75 -9.45
N PRO A 16 -4.63 5.57 -8.80
CA PRO A 16 -3.50 5.34 -7.89
C PRO A 16 -2.15 5.27 -8.60
N SER A 17 -2.13 4.73 -9.83
CA SER A 17 -0.91 4.62 -10.63
C SER A 17 -0.48 5.96 -11.23
N THR A 18 -1.44 6.78 -11.67
CA THR A 18 -1.19 8.12 -12.22
C THR A 18 -0.71 9.07 -11.13
N LEU A 19 -1.34 9.08 -9.95
CA LEU A 19 -0.88 9.88 -8.81
C LEU A 19 0.57 9.58 -8.45
N ARG A 20 0.94 8.30 -8.35
CA ARG A 20 2.34 7.90 -8.07
C ARG A 20 3.32 8.31 -9.17
N ARG A 21 2.92 8.20 -10.44
CA ARG A 21 3.74 8.68 -11.58
C ARG A 21 3.94 10.19 -11.57
N LEU A 22 2.96 10.96 -11.09
CA LEU A 22 3.05 12.40 -10.89
C LEU A 22 3.85 12.79 -9.64
N GLY A 23 4.38 11.82 -8.88
CA GLY A 23 5.07 12.07 -7.62
C GLY A 23 4.15 12.42 -6.46
N VAL A 24 2.83 12.33 -6.65
CA VAL A 24 1.82 12.58 -5.63
C VAL A 24 1.54 11.29 -4.85
N LYS A 25 1.61 11.37 -3.52
CA LYS A 25 1.28 10.23 -2.67
C LYS A 25 -0.23 10.11 -2.48
N PRO A 26 -0.84 8.94 -2.75
CA PRO A 26 -2.25 8.71 -2.45
C PRO A 26 -2.56 8.81 -0.95
N ALA A 27 -3.80 9.13 -0.60
CA ALA A 27 -4.21 9.43 0.77
C ALA A 27 -4.06 8.21 1.70
N LEU A 28 -4.47 7.01 1.27
CA LEU A 28 -4.33 5.80 2.09
C LEU A 28 -2.86 5.37 2.24
N ASP A 29 -2.04 5.67 1.23
CA ASP A 29 -0.60 5.42 1.30
C ASP A 29 0.05 6.27 2.40
N ALA A 30 -0.34 7.55 2.49
CA ALA A 30 0.12 8.46 3.53
C ALA A 30 -0.34 8.03 4.93
N LYS A 31 -1.58 7.56 5.09
CA LYS A 31 -2.10 7.05 6.37
C LYS A 31 -1.27 5.89 6.90
N ILE A 32 -0.90 4.93 6.05
CA ILE A 32 -0.08 3.77 6.47
C ILE A 32 1.36 4.18 6.78
N ASP A 33 1.90 5.21 6.09
CA ASP A 33 3.21 5.77 6.40
C ASP A 33 3.26 6.42 7.78
N GLN A 34 2.17 7.08 8.17
CA GLN A 34 2.01 7.72 9.49
C GLN A 34 1.77 6.72 10.61
N ALA A 35 1.41 5.48 10.29
CA ALA A 35 1.12 4.46 11.30
C ALA A 35 2.35 4.18 12.19
N PRO A 36 2.15 4.02 13.51
CA PRO A 36 3.25 3.93 14.47
C PRO A 36 4.17 2.75 14.16
N LYS A 37 5.45 2.88 14.52
CA LYS A 37 6.41 1.78 14.46
C LYS A 37 6.00 0.74 15.49
N LEU A 38 6.04 -0.54 15.11
CA LEU A 38 5.77 -1.62 16.05
C LEU A 38 6.99 -1.82 16.96
N GLY A 39 6.76 -2.24 18.20
CA GLY A 39 7.82 -2.63 19.13
C GLY A 39 8.50 -3.94 18.71
N LEU A 40 9.75 -4.14 19.14
CA LEU A 40 10.58 -5.32 18.82
C LEU A 40 9.91 -6.65 19.20
N THR A 41 9.03 -6.63 20.20
CA THR A 41 8.30 -7.80 20.72
C THR A 41 7.09 -8.18 19.87
N HIS A 42 6.68 -7.35 18.91
CA HIS A 42 5.51 -7.61 18.10
C HIS A 42 5.81 -8.65 17.01
N ARG A 43 4.93 -9.64 16.82
CA ARG A 43 5.11 -10.71 15.81
C ARG A 43 5.21 -10.18 14.38
N ALA A 44 4.59 -9.04 14.12
CA ALA A 44 4.66 -8.33 12.84
C ALA A 44 5.86 -7.37 12.70
N PHE A 45 6.71 -7.23 13.72
CA PHE A 45 7.83 -6.30 13.71
C PHE A 45 8.78 -6.57 12.55
N LEU A 46 9.21 -7.82 12.39
CA LEU A 46 10.13 -8.24 11.33
C LEU A 46 9.55 -7.98 9.92
N PRO A 47 8.37 -8.51 9.54
CA PRO A 47 7.84 -8.29 8.19
C PRO A 47 7.52 -6.82 7.90
N VAL A 48 6.99 -6.07 8.87
CA VAL A 48 6.71 -4.63 8.68
C VAL A 48 7.99 -3.84 8.48
N THR A 49 9.04 -4.15 9.24
CA THR A 49 10.35 -3.51 9.10
C THR A 49 10.98 -3.83 7.75
N MET A 50 10.92 -5.09 7.30
CA MET A 50 11.40 -5.47 5.96
C MET A 50 10.63 -4.76 4.86
N LEU A 51 9.31 -4.64 4.96
CA LEU A 51 8.48 -3.91 3.99
C LEU A 51 8.81 -2.41 3.95
N ARG A 52 9.06 -1.80 5.11
CA ARG A 52 9.50 -0.39 5.22
C ARG A 52 10.90 -0.18 4.63
N LEU A 53 11.83 -1.09 4.90
CA LEU A 53 13.17 -1.05 4.34
C LEU A 53 13.14 -1.22 2.82
N TYR A 54 12.40 -2.21 2.33
CA TYR A 54 12.14 -2.41 0.92
C TYR A 54 11.59 -1.13 0.29
N ARG A 55 10.60 -0.47 0.92
CA ARG A 55 10.04 0.82 0.50
C ARG A 55 11.05 1.94 0.34
N ARG A 56 12.13 1.94 1.12
CA ARG A 56 13.18 2.94 1.07
C ARG A 56 14.24 2.66 0.01
N VAL A 57 14.53 1.38 -0.25
CA VAL A 57 15.61 0.96 -1.16
C VAL A 57 15.10 0.74 -2.58
N ARG A 58 13.83 0.37 -2.76
CA ARG A 58 13.27 0.09 -4.08
C ARG A 58 13.25 1.37 -4.95
N PRO A 59 13.53 1.26 -6.26
CA PRO A 59 13.41 2.38 -7.18
C PRO A 59 11.95 2.80 -7.38
N ASP A 60 11.72 4.10 -7.58
CA ASP A 60 10.39 4.69 -7.76
C ASP A 60 9.61 4.07 -8.93
N PHE A 61 10.31 3.66 -9.99
CA PHE A 61 9.69 3.00 -11.14
C PHE A 61 8.98 1.69 -10.78
N ILE A 62 9.39 0.97 -9.73
CA ILE A 62 8.70 -0.23 -9.26
C ILE A 62 7.48 0.16 -8.41
N GLY A 63 7.61 1.19 -7.57
CA GLY A 63 6.51 1.70 -6.75
C GLY A 63 5.36 2.27 -7.59
N ASN A 64 5.69 2.95 -8.68
CA ASN A 64 4.74 3.63 -9.57
C ASN A 64 3.93 2.67 -10.46
N ARG A 65 4.27 1.38 -10.49
CA ARG A 65 3.48 0.35 -11.20
C ARG A 65 2.29 -0.16 -10.40
N CYS A 66 2.25 0.10 -9.09
CA CYS A 66 1.14 -0.36 -8.29
C CYS A 66 -0.13 0.40 -8.69
N VAL A 67 -1.16 -0.35 -9.08
CA VAL A 67 -2.45 0.19 -9.54
C VAL A 67 -3.48 0.33 -8.41
N PHE A 68 -3.15 -0.19 -7.23
CA PHE A 68 -4.06 -0.20 -6.08
C PHE A 68 -3.75 0.88 -5.04
N GLU A 69 -4.78 1.32 -4.34
CA GLU A 69 -4.70 2.16 -3.14
C GLU A 69 -5.30 1.42 -1.93
N PRO A 70 -4.55 1.17 -0.84
CA PRO A 70 -3.11 1.43 -0.68
C PRO A 70 -2.24 0.52 -1.56
N SER A 71 -0.98 0.90 -1.77
CA SER A 71 -0.01 0.13 -2.57
C SER A 71 0.18 -1.29 -2.00
N CYS A 72 0.51 -2.28 -2.84
CA CYS A 72 0.66 -3.68 -2.40
C CYS A 72 1.57 -3.84 -1.18
N SER A 73 2.71 -3.13 -1.12
CA SER A 73 3.61 -3.16 0.05
C SER A 73 3.00 -2.60 1.33
N ARG A 74 2.16 -1.57 1.21
CA ARG A 74 1.48 -0.95 2.35
C ARG A 74 0.27 -1.78 2.78
N TYR A 75 -0.46 -2.35 1.83
CA TYR A 75 -1.47 -3.37 2.08
C TYR A 75 -0.87 -4.55 2.84
N SER A 76 0.29 -5.06 2.43
CA SER A 76 0.99 -6.12 3.17
C SER A 76 1.35 -5.69 4.59
N GLU A 77 1.85 -4.47 4.78
CA GLU A 77 2.13 -3.94 6.12
C GLU A 77 0.87 -3.91 6.99
N LEU A 78 -0.26 -3.46 6.44
CA LEU A 78 -1.55 -3.47 7.13
C LEU A 78 -2.00 -4.92 7.45
N ALA A 79 -1.86 -5.85 6.50
CA ALA A 79 -2.21 -7.25 6.68
C ALA A 79 -1.42 -7.89 7.83
N PHE A 80 -0.10 -7.64 7.89
CA PHE A 80 0.74 -8.15 8.98
C PHE A 80 0.42 -7.49 10.32
N ARG A 81 -0.10 -6.27 10.34
CA ARG A 81 -0.54 -5.60 11.58
C ARG A 81 -1.85 -6.16 12.13
N THR A 82 -2.79 -6.52 11.26
CA THR A 82 -4.16 -6.85 11.68
C THR A 82 -4.48 -8.35 11.66
N LYS A 83 -3.74 -9.16 10.90
CA LYS A 83 -3.99 -10.59 10.75
C LYS A 83 -2.78 -11.43 11.22
N PRO A 84 -3.00 -12.72 11.56
CA PRO A 84 -1.90 -13.66 11.83
C PRO A 84 -0.95 -13.79 10.64
N PHE A 85 0.31 -14.12 10.91
CA PHE A 85 1.40 -14.15 9.91
C PHE A 85 1.05 -14.91 8.62
N PHE A 86 0.50 -16.12 8.73
CA PHE A 86 0.14 -16.94 7.56
C PHE A 86 -1.01 -16.35 6.75
N THR A 87 -2.03 -15.80 7.43
CA THR A 87 -3.16 -15.11 6.78
C THR A 87 -2.68 -13.85 6.07
N ALA A 88 -1.83 -13.06 6.72
CA ALA A 88 -1.24 -11.85 6.15
C ALA A 88 -0.38 -12.15 4.93
N LEU A 89 0.38 -13.25 4.96
CA LEU A 89 1.18 -13.71 3.83
C LEU A 89 0.28 -14.16 2.66
N HIS A 90 -0.77 -14.94 2.93
CA HIS A 90 -1.72 -15.36 1.91
C HIS A 90 -2.41 -14.16 1.23
N LEU A 91 -2.90 -13.20 2.01
CA LEU A 91 -3.51 -11.96 1.49
C LEU A 91 -2.51 -11.14 0.67
N THR A 92 -1.26 -11.03 1.13
CA THR A 92 -0.18 -10.35 0.41
C THR A 92 0.07 -10.99 -0.96
N LEU A 93 0.24 -12.30 -1.01
CA LEU A 93 0.48 -13.02 -2.27
C LEU A 93 -0.71 -12.89 -3.22
N ARG A 94 -1.94 -13.06 -2.70
CA ARG A 94 -3.16 -12.88 -3.49
C ARG A 94 -3.25 -11.47 -4.09
N ARG A 95 -2.87 -10.44 -3.32
CA ARG A 95 -2.84 -9.03 -3.77
C ARG A 95 -1.80 -8.80 -4.85
N LEU A 96 -0.60 -9.36 -4.71
CA LEU A 96 0.47 -9.26 -5.73
C LEU A 96 0.03 -9.86 -7.07
N HIS A 97 -0.63 -11.03 -7.04
CA HIS A 97 -1.15 -11.66 -8.27
C HIS A 97 -2.25 -10.85 -8.96
N LYS A 98 -3.07 -10.12 -8.19
CA LYS A 98 -4.10 -9.21 -8.71
C LYS A 98 -3.54 -7.89 -9.25
N CYS A 99 -2.32 -7.49 -8.86
CA CYS A 99 -1.72 -6.22 -9.25
C CYS A 99 -1.26 -6.25 -10.72
N LYS A 100 -2.22 -6.06 -11.63
CA LYS A 100 -2.04 -6.01 -13.07
C LYS A 100 -2.61 -4.70 -13.61
N PRO A 101 -2.13 -4.21 -14.77
CA PRO A 101 -2.81 -3.13 -15.51
C PRO A 101 -4.31 -3.46 -15.62
N ASP A 102 -5.17 -2.45 -15.49
CA ASP A 102 -6.65 -2.51 -15.55
C ASP A 102 -7.39 -3.02 -14.30
N GLN A 103 -6.71 -3.66 -13.35
CA GLN A 103 -7.34 -4.14 -12.11
C GLN A 103 -7.24 -3.15 -10.95
N GLY A 104 -6.84 -1.90 -11.21
CA GLY A 104 -6.54 -0.91 -10.17
C GLY A 104 -7.76 -0.33 -9.45
N GLY A 105 -7.50 0.53 -8.48
CA GLY A 105 -8.53 1.18 -7.65
C GLY A 105 -8.25 1.09 -6.15
N THR A 106 -9.24 1.42 -5.33
CA THR A 106 -9.14 1.35 -3.88
C THR A 106 -9.57 -0.05 -3.41
N ASP A 107 -8.69 -0.81 -2.73
CA ASP A 107 -9.10 -2.09 -2.13
C ASP A 107 -8.53 -2.26 -0.71
N LEU A 108 -9.49 -2.19 0.22
CA LEU A 108 -9.43 -2.42 1.66
C LEU A 108 -10.41 -3.53 2.07
N SER A 109 -11.00 -4.26 1.12
CA SER A 109 -12.15 -5.14 1.40
C SER A 109 -11.84 -6.25 2.40
N ASP A 110 -10.57 -6.68 2.44
CA ASP A 110 -10.10 -7.76 3.31
C ASP A 110 -9.46 -7.26 4.63
N LEU A 111 -9.26 -5.95 4.81
CA LEU A 111 -8.46 -5.37 5.91
C LEU A 111 -9.01 -4.04 6.42
N GLU A 112 -9.20 -3.96 7.73
CA GLU A 112 -9.61 -2.73 8.43
C GLU A 112 -8.38 -1.98 8.98
N PHE A 113 -8.51 -0.67 9.17
CA PHE A 113 -7.48 0.10 9.89
C PHE A 113 -7.57 -0.21 11.38
N PRO A 114 -6.45 -0.51 12.05
CA PRO A 114 -6.45 -0.57 13.51
C PRO A 114 -6.75 0.85 14.03
N GLU A 115 -7.85 0.99 14.78
CA GLU A 115 -8.21 2.22 15.51
C GLU A 115 -7.15 2.58 16.56
#